data_AF-A0A7S3KR14-F1
#
_entry.id   AF-A0A7S3KR14-F1
#
_cell.length_a   1.000
_cell.length_b   1.000
_cell.length_c   1.000
_cell.angle_alpha   90.00
_cell.angle_beta   90.00
_cell.angle_gamma   90.00
#
_symmetry.space_group_name_H-M   'P 1'
#
loop_
_entity.id
_entity.type
_entity.pdbx_description
1 polymer ?
#
loop_
_entity_poly.entity_id
_entity_poly.type
_entity_poly.pdbx_seq_one_letter_code
_entity_poly.pdbx_strand_id
1 'polypeptide(L)'
;WLLLLLFPFTIVPYTYVTSFLFSEDAPAQNFTILHHFFVAGIFPIFLFILRLTDATEDFGDNVRWVLRLLPSYCTVGGINSIATKDQMANDRGESPPSALDFEV
;
A
#
# COMPACT_ATOMS: atom_id res chain seq x y z
N TRP A 1 2.33 6.38 14.05
CA TRP A 1 0.98 6.71 14.60
C TRP A 1 0.12 7.49 13.61
N LEU A 2 0.66 8.53 12.93
CA LEU A 2 -0.12 9.32 11.96
C LEU A 2 -0.83 8.47 10.88
N LEU A 3 -0.14 7.49 10.29
CA LEU A 3 -0.72 6.55 9.31
C LEU A 3 -2.00 5.86 9.81
N LEU A 4 -1.99 5.39 11.06
CA LEU A 4 -3.15 4.70 11.65
C LEU A 4 -4.30 5.67 11.94
N LEU A 5 -3.99 6.92 12.27
CA LEU A 5 -4.99 7.97 12.50
C LEU A 5 -5.66 8.42 11.20
N LEU A 6 -4.89 8.54 10.11
CA LEU A 6 -5.38 8.91 8.77
C LEU A 6 -6.17 7.80 8.08
N PHE A 7 -5.89 6.53 8.39
CA PHE A 7 -6.56 5.38 7.80
C PHE A 7 -8.11 5.51 7.76
N PRO A 8 -8.84 5.70 8.87
CA PRO A 8 -10.30 5.81 8.85
C PRO A 8 -10.80 6.99 7.99
N PHE A 9 -10.10 8.13 8.03
CA PHE A 9 -10.48 9.32 7.26
C PHE A 9 -10.34 9.13 5.75
N THR A 10 -9.46 8.23 5.31
CA THR A 10 -9.28 7.93 3.89
C THR A 10 -10.14 6.75 3.43
N ILE A 11 -10.32 5.73 4.27
CA ILE A 11 -11.00 4.49 3.89
C ILE A 11 -12.52 4.63 3.83
N VAL A 12 -13.11 5.45 4.70
CA VAL A 12 -14.56 5.71 4.77
C VAL A 12 -15.05 6.42 3.50
N PRO A 13 -14.50 7.58 3.10
CA PRO A 13 -14.95 8.24 1.87
C PRO A 13 -14.65 7.40 0.63
N TYR A 14 -13.52 6.67 0.61
CA TYR A 14 -13.21 5.75 -0.48
C TYR A 14 -14.28 4.67 -0.65
N THR A 15 -14.60 3.97 0.45
CA THR A 15 -15.59 2.88 0.44
C THR A 15 -16.99 3.42 0.08
N TYR A 16 -17.33 4.62 0.54
CA TYR A 16 -18.57 5.30 0.18
C TYR A 16 -18.64 5.66 -1.31
N VAL A 17 -17.55 6.16 -1.91
CA VAL A 17 -17.53 6.43 -3.35
C VAL A 17 -17.65 5.14 -4.16
N THR A 18 -16.96 4.06 -3.73
CA THR A 18 -17.05 2.77 -4.44
C THR A 18 -18.41 2.09 -4.30
N SER A 19 -19.21 2.41 -3.28
CA SER A 19 -20.54 1.82 -3.14
C SER A 19 -21.49 2.27 -4.26
N PHE A 20 -21.29 3.45 -4.85
CA PHE A 20 -22.08 3.93 -5.99
C PHE A 20 -21.89 3.11 -7.27
N LEU A 21 -20.89 2.22 -7.33
CA LEU A 21 -20.72 1.28 -8.44
C LEU A 21 -21.75 0.14 -8.42
N PHE A 22 -22.49 -0.01 -7.33
CA PHE A 22 -23.42 -1.12 -7.09
C PHE A 22 -24.82 -0.59 -6.79
N SER A 23 -25.84 -1.30 -7.29
CA SER A 23 -27.25 -0.97 -7.01
C SER A 23 -27.82 -1.71 -5.80
N GLU A 24 -27.14 -2.76 -5.34
CA GLU A 24 -27.57 -3.62 -4.24
C GLU A 24 -26.46 -3.71 -3.18
N ASP A 25 -26.86 -3.79 -1.90
CA ASP A 25 -25.94 -3.77 -0.77
C ASP A 25 -25.06 -5.04 -0.69
N ALA A 26 -25.63 -6.21 -0.98
CA ALA A 26 -24.94 -7.49 -0.89
C ALA A 26 -23.72 -7.62 -1.83
N PRO A 27 -23.84 -7.34 -3.15
CA PRO A 27 -22.67 -7.35 -4.04
C PRO A 27 -21.67 -6.23 -3.71
N ALA A 28 -22.14 -5.04 -3.26
CA ALA A 28 -21.27 -3.96 -2.83
C ALA A 28 -20.37 -4.36 -1.65
N GLN A 29 -20.97 -5.01 -0.65
CA GLN A 29 -20.25 -5.54 0.51
C GLN A 29 -19.23 -6.60 0.11
N ASN A 30 -19.64 -7.59 -0.69
CA ASN A 30 -18.75 -8.69 -1.10
C ASN A 30 -17.56 -8.16 -1.91
N PHE A 31 -17.81 -7.25 -2.85
CA PHE A 31 -16.75 -6.59 -3.62
C PHE A 31 -15.82 -5.80 -2.71
N THR A 32 -16.35 -4.99 -1.80
CA THR A 32 -15.55 -4.16 -0.89
C THR A 32 -14.60 -4.99 -0.03
N ILE A 33 -15.08 -6.12 0.51
CA ILE A 33 -14.26 -7.05 1.30
C ILE A 33 -13.11 -7.63 0.45
N LEU A 34 -13.44 -8.17 -0.73
CA LEU A 34 -12.44 -8.75 -1.63
C LEU A 34 -11.43 -7.70 -2.09
N HIS A 35 -11.92 -6.53 -2.47
CA HIS A 35 -11.10 -5.40 -2.90
C HIS A 35 -10.07 -5.03 -1.83
N HIS A 36 -10.51 -4.79 -0.59
CA HIS A 36 -9.59 -4.47 0.51
C HIS A 36 -8.64 -5.62 0.83
N PHE A 37 -9.09 -6.89 0.75
CA PHE A 37 -8.23 -8.05 0.95
C PHE A 37 -7.08 -8.14 -0.07
N PHE A 38 -7.35 -7.92 -1.36
CA PHE A 38 -6.29 -7.92 -2.37
C PHE A 38 -5.36 -6.72 -2.23
N VAL A 39 -5.92 -5.53 -2.05
CA VAL A 39 -5.18 -4.26 -2.04
C VAL A 39 -4.34 -4.08 -0.77
N ALA A 40 -4.87 -4.43 0.40
CA ALA A 40 -4.17 -4.31 1.67
C ALA A 40 -3.44 -5.61 2.08
N GLY A 41 -3.87 -6.78 1.59
CA GLY A 41 -3.27 -8.06 1.95
C GLY A 41 -2.24 -8.55 0.93
N ILE A 42 -2.69 -8.83 -0.30
CA ILE A 42 -1.89 -9.58 -1.28
C ILE A 42 -0.87 -8.70 -2.01
N PHE A 43 -1.30 -7.57 -2.58
CA PHE A 43 -0.42 -6.70 -3.37
C PHE A 43 0.80 -6.18 -2.61
N PRO A 44 0.72 -5.76 -1.34
CA PRO A 44 1.89 -5.30 -0.58
C PRO A 44 2.94 -6.40 -0.40
N ILE A 45 2.53 -7.65 -0.17
CA ILE A 45 3.43 -8.80 -0.04
C ILE A 45 4.13 -9.07 -1.38
N PHE A 46 3.36 -9.09 -2.47
CA PHE A 46 3.90 -9.30 -3.81
C PHE A 46 4.95 -8.23 -4.16
N LEU A 47 4.65 -6.95 -3.90
CA LEU A 47 5.58 -5.86 -4.16
C LEU A 47 6.79 -5.83 -3.23
N PHE A 48 6.66 -6.32 -2.00
CA PHE A 48 7.80 -6.51 -1.12
C PHE A 48 8.77 -7.53 -1.71
N ILE A 49 8.27 -8.68 -2.18
CA ILE A 49 9.08 -9.73 -2.80
C ILE A 49 9.77 -9.22 -4.07
N LEU A 50 9.07 -8.48 -4.92
CA LEU A 50 9.65 -7.93 -6.16
C LEU A 50 10.83 -6.98 -5.90
N ARG A 51 10.80 -6.23 -4.78
CA ARG A 51 11.87 -5.29 -4.41
C ARG A 51 13.04 -5.93 -3.69
N LEU A 52 12.95 -7.22 -3.34
CA LEU A 52 14.09 -7.98 -2.82
C LEU A 52 15.05 -8.42 -3.92
N THR A 53 14.64 -8.36 -5.18
CA THR A 53 15.46 -8.77 -6.33
C THR A 53 15.75 -7.57 -7.22
N ASP A 54 17.04 -7.25 -7.40
CA ASP A 54 17.50 -6.09 -8.18
C ASP A 54 16.90 -6.02 -9.58
N ALA A 55 16.74 -7.18 -10.26
CA ALA A 55 16.20 -7.25 -11.62
C ALA A 55 14.71 -6.85 -11.73
N THR A 56 13.96 -6.86 -10.63
CA THR A 56 12.52 -6.55 -10.62
C THR A 56 12.16 -5.34 -9.76
N GLU A 57 13.15 -4.66 -9.20
CA GLU A 57 12.96 -3.51 -8.32
C GLU A 57 12.22 -2.37 -9.03
N ASP A 58 12.70 -1.95 -10.21
CA ASP A 58 12.10 -0.87 -11.00
C ASP A 58 10.63 -1.16 -11.34
N PHE A 59 10.30 -2.41 -11.66
CA PHE A 59 8.91 -2.79 -11.91
C PHE A 59 8.07 -2.72 -10.64
N GLY A 60 8.63 -3.18 -9.50
CA GLY A 60 8.00 -3.09 -8.19
C GLY A 60 7.69 -1.64 -7.78
N ASP A 61 8.60 -0.71 -8.07
CA ASP A 61 8.43 0.70 -7.73
C ASP A 61 7.41 1.41 -8.63
N ASN A 62 7.39 1.10 -9.92
CA ASN A 62 6.35 1.59 -10.83
C ASN A 62 4.95 1.12 -10.42
N VAL A 63 4.79 -0.17 -10.08
CA VAL A 63 3.49 -0.71 -9.65
C VAL A 63 3.08 -0.15 -8.28
N ARG A 64 4.03 -0.02 -7.35
CA ARG A 64 3.80 0.66 -6.05
C ARG A 64 3.24 2.06 -6.25
N TRP A 65 3.80 2.81 -7.20
CA TRP A 65 3.34 4.17 -7.49
C TRP A 65 1.88 4.21 -7.95
N VAL A 66 1.49 3.31 -8.86
CA VAL A 66 0.09 3.20 -9.32
C VAL A 66 -0.86 2.79 -8.18
N LEU A 67 -0.44 1.85 -7.33
CA LEU A 67 -1.25 1.41 -6.20
C LEU A 67 -1.45 2.47 -5.11
N ARG A 68 -0.67 3.57 -5.10
CA ARG A 68 -0.89 4.71 -4.19
C ARG A 68 -2.25 5.40 -4.40
N LEU A 69 -2.92 5.17 -5.52
CA LEU A 69 -4.29 5.64 -5.74
C LEU A 69 -5.31 4.96 -4.82
N LEU A 70 -4.95 3.80 -4.26
CA LEU A 70 -5.83 3.02 -3.40
C LEU A 70 -5.47 3.27 -1.93
N PRO A 71 -6.33 3.94 -1.14
CA PRO A 71 -6.00 4.31 0.23
C PRO A 71 -5.62 3.14 1.14
N SER A 72 -6.23 1.98 0.90
CA SER A 72 -5.94 0.73 1.62
C SER A 72 -4.50 0.27 1.40
N TYR A 73 -3.98 0.42 0.18
CA TYR A 73 -2.60 0.11 -0.15
C TYR A 73 -1.64 1.07 0.55
N CYS A 74 -1.93 2.37 0.53
CA CYS A 74 -1.08 3.39 1.17
C CYS A 74 -0.83 3.12 2.66
N THR A 75 -1.86 2.64 3.37
CA THR A 75 -1.76 2.35 4.79
C THR A 75 -0.81 1.18 5.05
N VAL A 76 -1.01 0.06 4.35
CA VAL A 76 -0.16 -1.13 4.52
C VAL A 76 1.24 -0.92 3.93
N GLY A 77 1.35 -0.27 2.77
CA GLY A 77 2.63 0.09 2.17
C GLY A 77 3.45 1.02 3.05
N GLY A 78 2.81 1.97 3.74
CA GLY A 78 3.45 2.82 4.74
C GLY A 78 3.94 2.04 5.96
N ILE A 79 3.12 1.14 6.50
CA ILE A 79 3.52 0.24 7.60
C ILE A 79 4.71 -0.64 7.18
N ASN A 80 4.63 -1.23 5.98
CA ASN A 80 5.68 -2.09 5.46
C ASN A 80 7.00 -1.33 5.29
N SER A 81 6.95 -0.11 4.76
CA SER A 81 8.14 0.72 4.57
C SER A 81 8.77 1.10 5.91
N ILE A 82 7.97 1.40 6.94
CA ILE A 82 8.48 1.66 8.30
C ILE A 82 9.12 0.40 8.91
N ALA A 83 8.54 -0.78 8.67
CA ALA A 83 9.02 -2.04 9.21
C ALA A 83 10.29 -2.55 8.52
N THR A 84 10.49 -2.23 7.24
CA THR A 84 11.53 -2.84 6.40
C THR A 84 12.64 -1.89 5.97
N LYS A 85 12.49 -0.57 6.16
CA LYS A 85 13.51 0.44 5.76
C LYS A 85 14.92 0.14 6.27
N ASP A 86 15.06 -0.31 7.52
CA ASP A 86 16.38 -0.56 8.11
C ASP A 86 17.01 -1.83 7.52
N GLN A 87 16.19 -2.84 7.25
CA GLN A 87 16.59 -4.08 6.58
C GLN A 87 17.03 -3.79 5.14
N MET A 88 16.22 -3.06 4.38
CA MET A 88 16.51 -2.72 2.99
C MET A 88 17.77 -1.85 2.86
N ALA A 89 17.99 -0.91 3.79
CA ALA A 89 19.19 -0.09 3.80
C ALA A 89 20.45 -0.91 4.11
N ASN A 90 20.35 -1.83 5.08
CA ASN A 90 21.46 -2.74 5.42
C ASN A 90 21.81 -3.69 4.25
N ASP A 91 20.81 -4.23 3.55
CA ASP A 91 21.01 -5.08 2.37
C ASP A 91 21.69 -4.32 1.21
N ARG A 92 21.45 -3.00 1.11
CA ARG A 92 22.05 -2.11 0.09
C ARG A 92 23.40 -1.52 0.50
N GLY A 93 23.80 -1.66 1.78
CA GLY A 93 24.98 -0.97 2.33
C GLY A 93 24.80 0.55 2.42
N GLU A 94 23.55 1.03 2.45
CA GLU A 94 23.18 2.44 2.50
C GLU A 94 22.70 2.84 3.90
N SER A 95 22.68 4.15 4.18
CA SER A 95 22.05 4.65 5.41
C SER A 95 20.53 4.61 5.27
N PRO A 96 19.78 4.22 6.32
CA PRO A 96 18.33 4.14 6.23
C PRO A 96 17.72 5.51 5.91
N PRO A 97 16.80 5.58 4.92
CA PRO A 97 16.21 6.84 4.51
C PRO A 97 15.38 7.46 5.66
N SER A 98 15.50 8.78 5.81
CA SER A 98 14.71 9.52 6.79
C SER A 98 13.23 9.50 6.43
N ALA A 99 12.37 9.59 7.43
CA ALA A 99 10.91 9.66 7.21
C ALA A 99 10.47 10.91 6.42
N LEU A 100 11.36 11.89 6.26
CA LEU A 100 11.15 13.13 5.50
C LEU A 100 11.96 13.19 4.21
N ASP A 101 12.74 12.14 3.91
CA ASP A 101 13.41 12.04 2.62
C ASP A 101 12.32 11.62 1.61
N PHE A 102 11.77 12.63 0.93
CA PHE A 102 10.97 12.37 -0.24
C PHE A 102 11.95 11.89 -1.32
N GLU A 103 11.90 10.60 -1.66
CA GLU A 103 12.54 10.07 -2.86
C GLU A 103 12.04 10.93 -4.04
N VAL A 104 12.90 11.82 -4.54
CA VAL A 104 12.74 12.56 -5.80
C VAL A 104 13.51 11.82 -6.87
#